data_AF-A0A117LM28-F1
#
_entry.id   AF-A0A117LM28-F1
#
_cell.length_a   1.000
_cell.length_b   1.000
_cell.length_c   1.000
_cell.angle_alpha   90.00
_cell.angle_beta   90.00
_cell.angle_gamma   90.00
#
_symmetry.space_group_name_H-M   'P 1'
#
loop_
_entity.id
_entity.type
_entity.pdbx_description
1 polymer ?
#
loop_
_entity_poly.entity_id
_entity_poly.type
_entity_poly.pdbx_seq_one_letter_code
_entity_poly.pdbx_strand_id
1 'polypeptide(L)'
;MSETQEKKQGFFTWFMASDSYKKFILPGLISQSVIIAGGYGTGRELVEYFVNYGTLGGILGMLLVTTTLWALVFAVSYEFARTFQVYDYRSFFKELLGPGWVLYEICYIVLLLIVLGVVGAASGSIFMQSFGLPPMVGAGLFLIGIAALTYWGSFVIE
;
A
#
# COMPACT_ATOMS: atom_id res chain seq x y z
N MET A 1 14.85 14.58 47.45
CA MET A 1 14.44 15.38 46.27
C MET A 1 14.06 14.40 45.18
N SER A 2 12.89 13.78 45.27
CA SER A 2 11.58 14.31 44.86
C SER A 2 11.48 14.48 43.35
N GLU A 3 10.82 13.48 42.74
CA GLU A 3 9.86 13.63 41.65
C GLU A 3 10.23 14.58 40.51
N THR A 4 10.56 14.03 39.34
CA THR A 4 10.00 14.58 38.09
C THR A 4 10.08 13.58 36.94
N GLN A 5 8.94 13.45 36.24
CA GLN A 5 8.74 12.82 34.92
C GLN A 5 8.40 11.32 34.88
N GLU A 6 7.34 10.92 35.60
CA GLU A 6 6.41 9.93 35.03
C GLU A 6 5.84 10.52 33.74
N LYS A 7 6.44 10.16 32.61
CA LYS A 7 5.95 10.47 31.28
C LYS A 7 4.56 9.84 31.17
N LYS A 8 3.50 10.65 31.24
CA LYS A 8 2.14 10.26 30.83
C LYS A 8 2.24 9.67 29.42
N GLN A 9 2.38 8.35 29.32
CA GLN A 9 2.14 7.65 28.07
C GLN A 9 0.67 7.88 27.76
N GLY A 10 0.39 8.74 26.78
CA GLY A 10 -0.97 8.94 26.31
C GLY A 10 -1.55 7.58 25.90
N PHE A 11 -2.85 7.39 26.12
CA PHE A 11 -3.57 6.15 25.82
C PHE A 11 -3.19 5.56 24.45
N PHE A 12 -3.01 6.41 23.43
CA PHE A 12 -2.56 6.01 22.09
C PHE A 12 -1.14 5.43 22.05
N THR A 13 -0.18 6.03 22.73
CA THR A 13 1.20 5.50 22.81
C THR A 13 1.26 4.18 23.54
N TRP A 14 0.45 4.02 24.60
CA TRP A 14 0.31 2.75 25.30
C TRP A 14 -0.35 1.68 24.43
N PHE A 15 -1.41 2.02 23.71
CA PHE A 15 -2.11 1.11 22.80
C PHE A 15 -1.22 0.64 21.64
N MET A 16 -0.50 1.55 20.98
CA MET A 16 0.44 1.20 19.90
C MET A 16 1.65 0.39 20.38
N ALA A 17 2.06 0.56 21.64
CA ALA A 17 3.16 -0.20 22.23
C ALA A 17 2.76 -1.64 22.58
N SER A 18 1.46 -1.95 22.71
CA SER A 18 0.93 -3.26 23.10
C SER A 18 1.26 -4.36 22.09
N ASP A 19 1.61 -5.55 22.59
CA ASP A 19 1.91 -6.73 21.76
C ASP A 19 0.71 -7.17 20.92
N SER A 20 -0.51 -7.01 21.43
CA SER A 20 -1.74 -7.32 20.68
C SER A 20 -1.91 -6.44 19.45
N TYR A 21 -1.56 -5.15 19.56
CA TYR A 21 -1.63 -4.22 18.42
C TYR A 21 -0.62 -4.63 17.34
N LYS A 22 0.64 -4.86 17.73
CA LYS A 22 1.72 -5.24 16.81
C LYS A 22 1.45 -6.58 16.12
N LYS A 23 0.80 -7.51 16.82
CA LYS A 23 0.56 -8.87 16.30
C LYS A 23 -0.67 -8.97 15.39
N PHE A 24 -1.75 -8.25 15.70
CA PHE A 24 -3.03 -8.42 14.99
C PHE A 24 -3.45 -7.24 14.13
N ILE A 25 -3.20 -6.00 14.58
CA ILE A 25 -3.72 -4.81 13.89
C ILE A 25 -2.67 -4.26 12.92
N LEU A 26 -1.43 -4.14 13.37
CA LEU A 26 -0.35 -3.53 12.58
C LEU A 26 -0.14 -4.23 11.21
N PRO A 27 -0.09 -5.58 11.11
CA PRO A 27 0.09 -6.23 9.81
C PRO A 27 -1.07 -5.95 8.86
N GLY A 28 -2.31 -5.91 9.37
CA GLY A 28 -3.50 -5.60 8.56
C GLY A 28 -3.46 -4.19 7.99
N LEU A 29 -3.05 -3.20 8.80
CA LEU A 29 -2.92 -1.80 8.35
C LEU A 29 -1.82 -1.65 7.28
N ILE A 30 -0.68 -2.31 7.48
CA ILE A 30 0.41 -2.30 6.49
C ILE A 30 -0.10 -2.92 5.17
N SER A 31 -0.72 -4.10 5.22
CA SER A 31 -1.29 -4.75 4.04
C SER A 31 -2.31 -3.88 3.31
N GLN A 32 -3.23 -3.25 4.05
CA GLN A 32 -4.24 -2.35 3.49
C GLN A 32 -3.58 -1.18 2.74
N SER A 33 -2.54 -0.58 3.32
CA SER A 33 -1.84 0.56 2.70
C SER A 33 -1.23 0.23 1.34
N VAL A 34 -0.84 -1.02 1.12
CA VAL A 34 -0.26 -1.50 -0.15
C VAL A 34 -1.34 -1.86 -1.16
N ILE A 35 -2.46 -2.46 -0.71
CA ILE A 35 -3.55 -2.89 -1.58
C ILE A 35 -4.31 -1.69 -2.17
N ILE A 36 -4.48 -0.62 -1.38
CA ILE A 36 -5.19 0.58 -1.82
C ILE A 36 -4.22 1.47 -2.62
N ALA A 37 -4.17 1.25 -3.94
CA ALA A 37 -3.31 1.99 -4.86
C ALA A 37 -4.12 2.71 -5.97
N GLY A 38 -3.51 2.94 -7.13
CA GLY A 38 -4.05 3.81 -8.20
C GLY A 38 -5.43 3.43 -8.77
N GLY A 39 -5.89 2.18 -8.60
CA GLY A 39 -7.24 1.76 -8.97
C GLY A 39 -8.34 2.56 -8.24
N TYR A 40 -8.09 2.89 -6.97
CA TYR A 40 -8.96 3.77 -6.17
C TYR A 40 -8.85 5.23 -6.63
N GLY A 41 -7.63 5.71 -6.91
CA GLY A 41 -7.39 7.11 -7.31
C GLY A 41 -7.97 7.48 -8.68
N THR A 42 -8.13 6.50 -9.58
CA THR A 42 -8.75 6.71 -10.91
C THR A 42 -10.25 6.46 -10.92
N GLY A 43 -10.85 5.97 -9.82
CA GLY A 43 -12.26 5.61 -9.74
C GLY A 43 -12.66 4.38 -10.55
N ARG A 44 -11.70 3.68 -11.16
CA ARG A 44 -11.97 2.55 -12.07
C ARG A 44 -12.51 1.33 -11.33
N GLU A 45 -12.07 1.11 -10.11
CA GLU A 45 -12.63 0.08 -9.23
C GLU A 45 -14.10 0.34 -8.88
N LEU A 46 -14.50 1.60 -8.74
CA LEU A 46 -15.90 1.96 -8.49
C LEU A 46 -16.79 1.55 -9.68
N VAL A 47 -16.31 1.81 -10.89
CA VAL A 47 -17.02 1.44 -12.12
C VAL A 47 -17.14 -0.08 -12.23
N GLU A 48 -16.04 -0.79 -12.01
CA GLU A 48 -15.98 -2.25 -12.18
C GLU A 48 -16.83 -2.98 -11.14
N TYR A 49 -16.78 -2.57 -9.87
CA TYR A 49 -17.42 -3.31 -8.79
C TYR A 49 -18.82 -2.80 -8.42
N PHE A 50 -19.11 -1.51 -8.59
CA PHE A 50 -20.39 -0.93 -8.15
C PHE A 50 -21.29 -0.50 -9.29
N VAL A 51 -20.77 0.12 -10.35
CA VAL A 51 -21.61 0.64 -11.44
C VAL A 51 -22.19 -0.50 -12.27
N ASN A 52 -21.39 -1.52 -12.58
CA ASN A 52 -21.84 -2.66 -13.38
C ASN A 52 -22.79 -3.63 -12.63
N TYR A 53 -22.64 -3.74 -11.31
CA TYR A 53 -23.33 -4.76 -10.50
C TYR A 53 -24.31 -4.19 -9.45
N GLY A 54 -24.45 -2.87 -9.41
CA GLY A 54 -25.23 -2.16 -8.39
C GLY A 54 -24.57 -2.15 -7.00
N THR A 55 -25.04 -1.26 -6.12
CA THR A 55 -24.44 -1.04 -4.80
C THR A 55 -24.43 -2.30 -3.93
N LEU A 56 -25.51 -3.09 -3.96
CA LEU A 56 -25.59 -4.36 -3.22
C LEU A 56 -24.61 -5.41 -3.77
N GLY A 57 -24.47 -5.51 -5.09
CA GLY A 57 -23.50 -6.40 -5.73
C GLY A 57 -22.06 -6.03 -5.39
N GLY A 58 -21.75 -4.73 -5.40
CA GLY A 58 -20.43 -4.21 -5.01
C GLY A 58 -20.08 -4.51 -3.54
N ILE A 59 -21.01 -4.29 -2.61
CA ILE A 59 -20.79 -4.58 -1.18
C ILE A 59 -20.59 -6.08 -0.94
N LEU A 60 -21.44 -6.93 -1.53
CA LEU A 60 -21.30 -8.38 -1.40
C LEU A 60 -20.00 -8.89 -2.05
N GLY A 61 -19.61 -8.33 -3.20
CA GLY A 61 -18.34 -8.64 -3.86
C GLY A 61 -17.13 -8.22 -3.02
N MET A 62 -17.16 -7.06 -2.37
CA MET A 62 -16.10 -6.63 -1.46
C MET A 62 -16.00 -7.53 -0.21
N LEU A 63 -17.13 -7.78 0.44
CA LEU A 63 -17.14 -8.52 1.71
C LEU A 63 -16.91 -10.02 1.52
N LEU A 64 -17.52 -10.65 0.53
CA LEU A 64 -17.47 -12.10 0.39
C LEU A 64 -16.34 -12.56 -0.53
N VAL A 65 -16.09 -11.86 -1.63
CA VAL A 65 -15.09 -12.29 -2.61
C VAL A 65 -13.74 -11.68 -2.29
N THR A 66 -13.67 -10.35 -2.23
CA THR A 66 -12.39 -9.63 -2.08
C THR A 66 -11.76 -9.91 -0.72
N THR A 67 -12.52 -9.78 0.37
CA THR A 67 -12.02 -10.03 1.73
C THR A 67 -11.57 -11.49 1.91
N THR A 68 -12.38 -12.46 1.47
CA THR A 68 -12.03 -13.88 1.60
C THR A 68 -10.79 -14.23 0.78
N LEU A 69 -10.71 -13.74 -0.46
CA LEU A 69 -9.57 -13.99 -1.34
C LEU A 69 -8.27 -13.43 -0.74
N TRP A 70 -8.29 -12.17 -0.28
CA TRP A 70 -7.12 -11.56 0.35
C TRP A 70 -6.76 -12.25 1.68
N ALA A 71 -7.74 -12.60 2.50
CA ALA A 71 -7.51 -13.34 3.74
C ALA A 71 -6.83 -14.69 3.47
N LEU A 72 -7.27 -15.42 2.43
CA LEU A 72 -6.67 -16.68 2.04
C LEU A 72 -5.23 -16.47 1.52
N VAL A 73 -5.01 -15.50 0.63
CA VAL A 73 -3.68 -15.18 0.10
C VAL A 73 -2.72 -14.82 1.24
N PHE A 74 -3.14 -14.00 2.19
CA PHE A 74 -2.32 -13.66 3.35
C PHE A 74 -2.08 -14.85 4.27
N ALA A 75 -3.10 -15.64 4.59
CA ALA A 75 -2.96 -16.82 5.43
C ALA A 75 -1.94 -17.81 4.83
N VAL A 76 -2.05 -18.10 3.53
CA VAL A 76 -1.12 -18.98 2.82
C VAL A 76 0.28 -18.36 2.77
N SER A 77 0.41 -17.07 2.50
CA SER A 77 1.71 -16.40 2.44
C SER A 77 2.41 -16.38 3.80
N TYR A 78 1.69 -16.11 4.88
CA TYR A 78 2.26 -16.15 6.24
C TYR A 78 2.62 -17.56 6.68
N GLU A 79 1.79 -18.55 6.33
CA GLU A 79 2.08 -19.94 6.65
C GLU A 79 3.28 -20.47 5.86
N PHE A 80 3.44 -20.02 4.61
CA PHE A 80 4.64 -20.27 3.82
C PHE A 80 5.87 -19.64 4.47
N ALA A 81 5.83 -18.34 4.78
CA ALA A 81 6.94 -17.64 5.45
C ALA A 81 7.34 -18.31 6.76
N ARG A 82 6.36 -18.77 7.56
CA ARG A 82 6.57 -19.49 8.81
C ARG A 82 7.15 -20.88 8.58
N THR A 83 6.67 -21.63 7.60
CA THR A 83 7.14 -23.02 7.36
C THR A 83 8.58 -23.03 6.86
N PHE A 84 8.90 -22.14 5.93
CA PHE A 84 10.23 -22.05 5.33
C PHE A 84 11.18 -21.10 6.07
N GLN A 85 10.71 -20.45 7.15
CA GLN A 85 11.48 -19.48 7.96
C GLN A 85 12.08 -18.35 7.10
N VAL A 86 11.32 -17.88 6.11
CA VAL A 86 11.71 -16.82 5.16
C VAL A 86 10.92 -15.55 5.44
N TYR A 87 11.57 -14.58 6.09
CA TYR A 87 10.93 -13.32 6.50
C TYR A 87 11.33 -12.12 5.63
N ASP A 88 12.36 -12.26 4.81
CA ASP A 88 12.81 -11.24 3.88
C ASP A 88 12.19 -11.43 2.50
N TYR A 89 11.84 -10.33 1.82
CA TYR A 89 11.29 -10.33 0.45
C TYR A 89 12.05 -11.26 -0.49
N ARG A 90 13.38 -11.09 -0.57
CA ARG A 90 14.21 -11.83 -1.51
C ARG A 90 14.26 -13.33 -1.20
N SER A 91 14.35 -13.69 0.08
CA SER A 91 14.40 -15.08 0.52
C SER A 91 13.05 -15.77 0.31
N PHE A 92 11.95 -15.05 0.59
CA PHE A 92 10.58 -15.51 0.36
C PHE A 92 10.35 -15.88 -1.11
N PHE A 93 10.65 -14.99 -2.05
CA PHE A 93 10.41 -15.25 -3.47
C PHE A 93 11.39 -16.25 -4.08
N LYS A 94 12.62 -16.34 -3.57
CA LYS A 94 13.55 -17.40 -3.96
C LYS A 94 13.02 -18.78 -3.58
N GLU A 95 12.45 -18.92 -2.39
CA GLU A 95 11.88 -20.19 -1.95
C GLU A 95 10.56 -20.49 -2.68
N LEU A 96 9.71 -19.48 -2.88
CA LEU A 96 8.40 -19.64 -3.52
C LEU A 96 8.49 -19.99 -5.01
N LEU A 97 9.41 -19.34 -5.74
CA LEU A 97 9.52 -19.44 -7.20
C LEU A 97 10.74 -20.23 -7.68
N GLY A 98 11.64 -20.60 -6.77
CA GLY A 98 12.90 -21.27 -7.08
C GLY A 98 13.72 -20.47 -8.11
N PRO A 99 14.20 -21.09 -9.21
CA PRO A 99 15.01 -20.40 -10.22
C PRO A 99 14.24 -19.30 -10.97
N GLY A 100 12.90 -19.34 -10.96
CA GLY A 100 12.05 -18.35 -11.62
C GLY A 100 12.01 -16.97 -10.94
N TRP A 101 12.59 -16.82 -9.75
CA TRP A 101 12.56 -15.57 -9.00
C TRP A 101 13.19 -14.38 -9.75
N VAL A 102 14.16 -14.62 -10.63
CA VAL A 102 14.80 -13.57 -11.45
C VAL A 102 13.80 -12.96 -12.44
N LEU A 103 12.96 -13.78 -13.06
CA LEU A 103 11.92 -13.29 -13.97
C LEU A 103 10.89 -12.46 -13.20
N TYR A 104 10.51 -12.92 -12.01
CA TYR A 104 9.63 -12.17 -11.13
C TYR A 104 10.21 -10.79 -10.77
N GLU A 105 11.49 -10.71 -10.42
CA GLU A 105 12.18 -9.45 -10.13
C GLU A 105 12.12 -8.47 -11.33
N ILE A 106 12.38 -8.97 -12.55
CA ILE A 106 12.30 -8.17 -13.77
C ILE A 106 10.87 -7.64 -13.98
N CYS A 107 9.88 -8.53 -13.91
CA CYS A 107 8.47 -8.15 -14.04
C CYS A 107 8.05 -7.15 -12.95
N TYR A 108 8.56 -7.31 -11.74
CA TYR A 108 8.29 -6.42 -10.61
C TYR A 108 8.86 -5.01 -10.86
N ILE A 109 10.10 -4.90 -11.34
CA ILE A 109 10.69 -3.60 -11.72
C ILE A 109 9.89 -2.93 -12.84
N VAL A 110 9.52 -3.69 -13.87
CA VAL A 110 8.68 -3.17 -14.97
C VAL A 110 7.32 -2.70 -14.44
N LEU A 111 6.70 -3.46 -13.54
CA LEU A 111 5.44 -3.08 -12.89
C LEU A 111 5.60 -1.76 -12.12
N LEU A 112 6.69 -1.57 -11.37
CA LEU A 112 6.96 -0.33 -10.64
C LEU A 112 7.07 0.87 -11.60
N LEU A 113 7.74 0.71 -12.74
CA LEU A 113 7.82 1.77 -13.77
C LEU A 113 6.45 2.09 -14.38
N ILE A 114 5.63 1.06 -14.63
CA ILE A 114 4.26 1.25 -15.13
C ILE A 114 3.43 2.01 -14.10
N VAL A 115 3.49 1.63 -12.82
CA VAL A 115 2.76 2.30 -11.74
C VAL A 115 3.16 3.78 -11.65
N LEU A 116 4.46 4.09 -11.67
CA LEU A 116 4.94 5.47 -11.70
C LEU A 116 4.41 6.24 -12.91
N GLY A 117 4.38 5.62 -14.09
CA GLY A 117 3.83 6.21 -15.31
C GLY A 117 2.32 6.49 -15.21
N VAL A 118 1.53 5.53 -14.71
CA VAL A 118 0.08 5.66 -14.55
C VAL A 118 -0.26 6.74 -13.54
N VAL A 119 0.39 6.77 -12.38
CA VAL A 119 0.13 7.77 -11.34
C VAL A 119 0.58 9.16 -11.81
N GLY A 120 1.71 9.27 -12.51
CA GLY A 120 2.16 10.53 -13.12
C GLY A 120 1.16 11.08 -14.14
N ALA A 121 0.64 10.21 -15.03
CA ALA A 121 -0.38 10.60 -16.00
C ALA A 121 -1.71 11.02 -15.33
N ALA A 122 -2.15 10.25 -14.32
CA ALA A 122 -3.33 10.58 -13.53
C ALA A 122 -3.17 11.94 -12.84
N SER A 123 -2.02 12.20 -12.22
CA SER A 123 -1.72 13.50 -11.63
C SER A 123 -1.77 14.64 -12.64
N GLY A 124 -1.16 14.47 -13.82
CA GLY A 124 -1.25 15.43 -14.92
C GLY A 124 -2.71 15.77 -15.31
N SER A 125 -3.58 14.76 -15.37
CA SER A 125 -5.01 14.97 -15.65
C SER A 125 -5.74 15.72 -14.54
N ILE A 126 -5.41 15.44 -13.26
CA ILE A 126 -6.00 16.12 -12.11
C ILE A 126 -5.58 17.59 -12.09
N PHE A 127 -4.30 17.90 -12.28
CA PHE A 127 -3.82 19.29 -12.32
C PHE A 127 -4.44 20.09 -13.47
N MET A 128 -4.66 19.46 -14.62
CA MET A 128 -5.37 20.09 -15.73
C MET A 128 -6.82 20.41 -15.36
N GLN A 129 -7.54 19.47 -14.73
CA GLN A 129 -8.94 19.66 -14.33
C GLN A 129 -9.11 20.67 -13.19
N SER A 130 -8.20 20.68 -12.22
CA SER A 130 -8.29 21.53 -11.04
C SER A 130 -7.73 22.94 -11.25
N PHE A 131 -6.64 23.06 -12.02
CA PHE A 131 -5.88 24.32 -12.14
C PHE A 131 -5.70 24.81 -13.59
N GLY A 132 -6.18 24.05 -14.60
CA GLY A 132 -6.01 24.40 -16.01
C GLY A 132 -4.57 24.27 -16.53
N LEU A 133 -3.68 23.61 -15.78
CA LEU A 133 -2.27 23.45 -16.15
C LEU A 133 -2.09 22.40 -17.26
N PRO A 134 -1.08 22.55 -18.14
CA PRO A 134 -0.75 21.50 -19.11
C PRO A 134 -0.41 20.16 -18.41
N PRO A 135 -0.86 19.01 -18.92
CA PRO A 135 -0.65 17.71 -18.27
C PRO A 135 0.82 17.38 -17.99
N MET A 136 1.74 17.79 -18.87
CA MET A 136 3.19 17.60 -18.67
C MET A 136 3.70 18.36 -17.44
N VAL A 137 3.17 19.55 -17.17
CA VAL A 137 3.53 20.34 -15.99
C VAL A 137 2.99 19.68 -14.73
N GLY A 138 1.74 19.21 -14.76
CA GLY A 138 1.15 18.47 -13.64
C GLY A 138 1.91 17.19 -13.29
N ALA A 139 2.25 16.38 -14.31
CA ALA A 139 3.07 15.18 -14.12
C ALA A 139 4.49 15.51 -13.63
N GLY A 140 5.10 16.57 -14.15
CA GLY A 140 6.42 17.04 -13.70
C GLY A 140 6.42 17.49 -12.24
N LEU A 141 5.42 18.27 -11.82
CA LEU A 141 5.24 18.70 -10.43
C LEU A 141 5.07 17.50 -9.49
N PHE A 142 4.31 16.50 -9.92
CA PHE A 142 4.14 15.27 -9.15
C PHE A 142 5.45 14.50 -8.95
N LEU A 143 6.22 14.31 -10.02
CA LEU A 143 7.53 13.63 -9.94
C LEU A 143 8.54 14.42 -9.09
N ILE A 144 8.55 15.75 -9.21
CA ILE A 144 9.37 16.61 -8.34
C ILE A 144 8.93 16.46 -6.89
N GLY A 145 7.63 16.40 -6.61
CA GLY A 145 7.10 16.16 -5.27
C GLY A 145 7.56 14.83 -4.68
N ILE A 146 7.49 13.75 -5.47
CA ILE A 146 8.03 12.44 -5.06
C ILE A 146 9.53 12.53 -4.77
N ALA A 147 10.31 13.13 -5.67
CA ALA A 147 11.75 13.25 -5.50
C ALA A 147 12.11 14.05 -4.25
N ALA A 148 11.41 15.17 -4.01
CA ALA A 148 11.58 16.01 -2.82
C ALA A 148 11.26 15.24 -1.53
N LEU A 149 10.10 14.57 -1.47
CA LEU A 149 9.71 13.77 -0.31
C LEU A 149 10.63 12.57 -0.07
N THR A 150 11.11 11.93 -1.13
CA THR A 150 12.05 10.79 -1.01
C THR A 150 13.42 11.25 -0.54
N TYR A 151 13.88 12.42 -1.01
CA TYR A 151 15.19 12.98 -0.64
C TYR A 151 15.21 13.54 0.78
N TRP A 152 14.18 14.31 1.16
CA TRP A 152 14.12 14.93 2.49
C TRP A 152 13.44 14.06 3.57
N GLY A 153 12.71 13.03 3.17
CA GLY A 153 12.17 12.00 4.06
C GLY A 153 11.36 12.55 5.23
N SER A 154 11.59 11.96 6.41
CA SER A 154 10.91 12.27 7.68
C SER A 154 11.14 13.70 8.17
N PHE A 155 12.13 14.44 7.68
CA PHE A 155 12.37 15.83 8.09
C PHE A 155 11.27 16.80 7.65
N VAL A 156 10.48 16.44 6.63
CA VAL A 156 9.35 17.26 6.12
C VAL A 156 8.01 16.85 6.74
N ILE A 157 7.95 15.65 7.33
CA ILE A 157 6.71 15.01 7.81
C ILE A 157 6.59 15.09 9.34
N GLU A 158 7.70 15.31 10.04
CA GLU A 158 7.78 15.53 11.50
C GLU A 158 7.73 17.02 11.85
#